data_AF-A0A812JJ40-F1
#
_entry.id   AF-A0A812JJ40-F1
#
_cell.length_a   1.000
_cell.length_b   1.000
_cell.length_c   1.000
_cell.angle_alpha   90.00
_cell.angle_beta   90.00
_cell.angle_gamma   90.00
#
_symmetry.space_group_name_H-M   'P 1'
#
loop_
_entity.id
_entity.type
_entity.pdbx_description
1 polymer ?
#
loop_
_entity_poly.entity_id
_entity_poly.type
_entity_poly.pdbx_seq_one_letter_code
_entity_poly.pdbx_strand_id
1 'polypeptide(L)'
;MGDPPWTPRSRQASAGLSDGAVLMLGGLGNEGPIQEVWQWTPSPTNILEGAWSRTEKLPPWNGRFDAAAIQQVTAESEQVVLMGGNDNQNRGDVWRWLRSPAIIELQLDESEETGSQARECVSHYGRRLSGTQSTV
;
A
#
# COMPACT_ATOMS: atom_id res chain seq x y z
N MET A 1 28.62 4.81 4.46
CA MET A 1 27.24 4.30 4.33
C MET A 1 27.33 2.98 3.60
N GLY A 2 26.74 1.92 4.15
CA GLY A 2 26.66 0.64 3.43
C GLY A 2 25.71 0.76 2.23
N ASP A 3 25.81 -0.18 1.30
CA ASP A 3 24.89 -0.26 0.19
C ASP A 3 23.45 -0.48 0.70
N PRO A 4 22.44 0.14 0.07
CA PRO A 4 21.06 -0.13 0.41
C PRO A 4 20.74 -1.64 0.32
N PRO A 5 20.05 -2.24 1.31
CA PRO A 5 19.83 -3.69 1.35
C PRO A 5 18.78 -4.20 0.35
N TRP A 6 18.21 -3.33 -0.48
CA TRP A 6 17.17 -3.66 -1.45
C TRP A 6 17.68 -3.68 -2.88
N THR A 7 17.01 -4.46 -3.73
CA THR A 7 17.27 -4.47 -5.18
C THR A 7 17.14 -3.06 -5.78
N PRO A 8 18.13 -2.57 -6.56
CA PRO A 8 18.03 -1.30 -7.28
C PRO A 8 16.78 -1.24 -8.18
N ARG A 9 16.08 -0.11 -8.16
CA ARG A 9 14.77 0.03 -8.81
C ARG A 9 14.45 1.47 -9.22
N SER A 10 13.52 1.60 -10.15
CA SER A 10 12.85 2.85 -10.52
C SER A 10 11.34 2.69 -10.43
N ARG A 11 10.56 3.78 -10.49
CA ARG A 11 9.09 3.73 -10.61
C ARG A 11 8.41 2.93 -9.49
N GLN A 12 9.06 2.84 -8.33
CA GLN A 12 8.48 2.26 -7.12
C GLN A 12 7.38 3.16 -6.57
N ALA A 13 6.40 2.54 -5.91
CA ALA A 13 5.46 3.27 -5.10
C ALA A 13 6.08 3.50 -3.71
N SER A 14 5.74 4.62 -3.07
CA SER A 14 6.16 4.89 -1.70
C SER A 14 5.11 5.68 -0.95
N ALA A 15 5.00 5.44 0.36
CA ALA A 15 4.13 6.19 1.25
C ALA A 15 4.85 6.50 2.56
N GLY A 16 4.73 7.73 3.03
CA GLY A 16 5.09 8.08 4.41
C GLY A 16 4.01 7.61 5.38
N LEU A 17 4.41 7.35 6.63
CA LEU A 17 3.54 6.96 7.73
C LEU A 17 3.57 8.03 8.85
N SER A 18 2.60 7.96 9.75
CA SER A 18 2.32 9.00 10.76
C SER A 18 3.41 9.12 11.83
N ASP A 19 4.18 8.06 12.06
CA ASP A 19 5.33 8.06 12.97
C ASP A 19 6.65 8.44 12.28
N GLY A 20 6.60 8.83 11.00
CA GLY A 20 7.76 9.13 10.18
C GLY A 20 8.33 7.94 9.42
N ALA A 21 7.83 6.71 9.64
CA ALA A 21 8.24 5.56 8.84
C ALA A 21 7.89 5.73 7.35
N VAL A 22 8.58 4.98 6.49
CA VAL A 22 8.39 5.03 5.04
C VAL A 22 8.23 3.62 4.51
N LEU A 23 7.19 3.39 3.71
CA LEU A 23 7.04 2.19 2.90
C LEU A 23 7.53 2.44 1.48
N MET A 24 8.25 1.46 0.94
CA MET A 24 8.61 1.36 -0.46
C MET A 24 8.06 0.04 -1.01
N LEU A 25 7.23 0.13 -2.05
CA LEU A 25 6.51 -1.01 -2.61
C LEU A 25 6.82 -1.16 -4.09
N GLY A 26 7.21 -2.36 -4.47
CA GLY A 26 7.45 -2.75 -5.86
C GLY A 26 8.54 -1.92 -6.53
N GLY A 27 8.30 -1.53 -7.78
CA GLY A 27 9.25 -0.85 -8.67
C GLY A 27 9.71 -1.75 -9.83
N LEU A 28 10.51 -1.18 -10.71
CA LEU A 28 11.12 -1.82 -11.87
C LEU A 28 12.63 -1.94 -11.64
N GLY A 29 13.10 -3.16 -11.47
CA GLY A 29 14.53 -3.50 -11.46
C GLY A 29 15.01 -3.99 -12.81
N ASN A 30 16.29 -4.36 -12.90
CA ASN A 30 16.90 -4.87 -14.13
C ASN A 30 16.28 -6.19 -14.59
N GLU A 31 15.85 -7.04 -13.65
CA GLU A 31 15.20 -8.32 -13.92
C GLU A 31 13.67 -8.19 -14.12
N GLY A 32 13.15 -6.96 -14.10
CA GLY A 32 11.74 -6.67 -14.30
C GLY A 32 11.00 -6.18 -13.05
N PRO A 33 9.66 -6.30 -13.03
CA PRO A 33 8.81 -5.81 -11.94
C PRO A 33 9.12 -6.49 -10.61
N ILE A 34 9.28 -5.70 -9.54
CA ILE A 34 9.73 -6.19 -8.24
C ILE A 34 8.53 -6.48 -7.32
N GLN A 35 8.57 -7.63 -6.65
CA GLN A 35 7.58 -8.07 -5.66
C GLN A 35 8.14 -7.97 -4.24
N GLU A 36 8.36 -6.74 -3.77
CA GLU A 36 8.96 -6.51 -2.45
C GLU A 36 8.31 -5.32 -1.76
N VAL A 37 8.23 -5.41 -0.44
CA VAL A 37 7.94 -4.28 0.45
C VAL A 37 9.13 -4.09 1.38
N TRP A 38 9.60 -2.86 1.43
CA TRP A 38 10.63 -2.41 2.34
C TRP A 38 10.06 -1.31 3.22
N GLN A 39 10.36 -1.37 4.52
CA GLN A 39 9.96 -0.36 5.49
C GLN A 39 11.20 0.27 6.11
N TRP A 40 11.27 1.59 6.06
CA TRP A 40 12.15 2.36 6.92
C TRP A 40 11.43 2.65 8.23
N THR A 41 12.10 2.39 9.34
CA THR A 41 11.60 2.70 10.68
C THR A 41 12.52 3.72 11.35
N PRO A 42 12.00 4.90 11.75
CA PRO A 42 12.80 5.89 12.46
C PRO A 42 13.26 5.37 13.81
N SER A 43 14.43 5.83 14.25
CA SER A 43 14.87 5.64 15.63
C SER A 43 13.96 6.44 16.57
N PRO A 44 13.55 5.88 17.72
CA PRO A 44 12.75 6.60 18.69
C PRO A 44 13.49 7.77 19.34
N THR A 45 14.82 7.82 19.25
CA THR A 45 15.65 8.88 19.84
C THR A 45 16.10 9.93 18.85
N ASN A 46 16.11 9.62 17.55
CA ASN A 46 16.53 10.55 16.50
C ASN A 46 15.82 10.23 15.18
N ILE A 47 14.91 11.11 14.76
CA ILE A 47 14.12 10.94 13.52
C ILE A 47 14.95 11.01 12.24
N LEU A 48 16.23 11.41 12.31
CA LEU A 48 17.15 11.36 11.17
C LEU A 48 17.89 10.02 11.07
N GLU A 49 17.77 9.17 12.08
CA GLU A 49 18.32 7.83 12.11
C GLU A 49 17.19 6.80 12.01
N GLY A 50 17.53 5.59 11.56
CA GLY A 50 16.56 4.51 11.40
C GLY A 50 17.15 3.33 10.66
N ALA A 51 16.35 2.30 10.47
CA ALA A 51 16.76 1.09 9.77
C ALA A 51 15.71 0.69 8.74
N TRP A 52 16.19 0.10 7.65
CA TRP A 52 15.35 -0.53 6.65
C TRP A 52 15.23 -2.02 6.93
N SER A 53 14.01 -2.55 6.83
CA SER A 53 13.72 -3.98 6.87
C SER A 53 12.82 -4.37 5.71
N ARG A 54 13.03 -5.58 5.18
CA ARG A 54 12.14 -6.19 4.19
C ARG A 54 11.01 -6.91 4.93
N THR A 55 9.80 -6.90 4.39
CA THR A 55 8.74 -7.79 4.88
C THR A 55 9.18 -9.25 4.71
N GLU A 56 9.01 -10.06 5.75
CA GLU A 56 9.42 -11.48 5.72
C GLU A 56 8.60 -12.29 4.72
N LYS A 57 7.31 -12.00 4.64
CA LYS A 57 6.39 -12.63 3.68
C LYS A 57 6.45 -11.90 2.34
N LEU A 58 6.49 -12.68 1.26
CA LEU A 58 6.27 -12.14 -0.08
C LEU A 58 4.86 -11.54 -0.16
N PRO A 59 4.72 -10.31 -0.69
CA PRO A 59 3.41 -9.71 -0.89
C PRO A 59 2.51 -10.57 -1.79
N PRO A 60 1.20 -10.65 -1.53
CA PRO A 60 0.27 -11.48 -2.30
C PRO A 60 0.03 -10.98 -3.74
N TRP A 61 0.50 -9.79 -4.07
CA TRP A 61 0.40 -9.18 -5.40
C TRP A 61 1.62 -9.45 -6.25
N ASN A 62 1.46 -9.59 -7.57
CA ASN A 62 2.59 -9.65 -8.50
C ASN A 62 3.45 -8.38 -8.45
N GLY A 63 4.76 -8.56 -8.63
CA GLY A 63 5.69 -7.45 -8.73
C GLY A 63 5.24 -6.44 -9.79
N ARG A 64 5.35 -5.15 -9.48
CA ARG A 64 4.76 -4.07 -10.30
C ARG A 64 5.48 -2.75 -10.11
N PHE A 65 5.43 -1.90 -11.12
CA PHE A 65 5.95 -0.53 -11.12
C PHE A 65 4.87 0.48 -11.53
N ASP A 66 5.11 1.78 -11.37
CA ASP A 66 4.15 2.87 -11.65
C ASP A 66 2.81 2.73 -10.89
N ALA A 67 2.81 1.99 -9.76
CA ALA A 67 1.64 1.89 -8.88
C ALA A 67 1.53 3.14 -8.01
N ALA A 68 0.30 3.49 -7.63
CA ALA A 68 0.07 4.54 -6.64
C ALA A 68 0.02 3.93 -5.23
N ALA A 69 0.69 4.56 -4.28
CA ALA A 69 0.57 4.26 -2.85
C ALA A 69 -0.04 5.46 -2.11
N ILE A 70 -1.10 5.23 -1.36
CA ILE A 70 -1.83 6.26 -0.63
C ILE A 70 -1.90 5.88 0.83
N GLN A 71 -1.34 6.71 1.70
CA GLN A 71 -1.53 6.61 3.14
C GLN A 71 -2.96 7.03 3.50
N GLN A 72 -3.63 6.22 4.32
CA GLN A 72 -4.94 6.53 4.88
C GLN A 72 -4.85 6.42 6.40
N VAL A 73 -5.19 7.52 7.08
CA VAL A 73 -5.21 7.61 8.53
C VAL A 73 -6.65 7.83 8.97
N THR A 74 -7.10 7.02 9.91
CA THR A 74 -8.42 7.12 10.55
C THR A 74 -8.24 7.32 12.05
N ALA A 75 -9.32 7.58 12.78
CA ALA A 75 -9.26 7.69 14.24
C ALA A 75 -8.78 6.40 14.93
N GLU A 76 -8.94 5.23 14.28
CA GLU A 76 -8.70 3.92 14.88
C GLU A 76 -7.55 3.14 14.22
N SER A 77 -7.06 3.58 13.06
CA SER A 77 -6.06 2.83 12.29
C SER A 77 -5.30 3.68 11.28
N GLU A 78 -4.15 3.17 10.87
CA GLU A 78 -3.35 3.64 9.75
C GLU A 78 -3.16 2.49 8.75
N GLN A 79 -3.30 2.79 7.46
CA GLN A 79 -3.04 1.83 6.39
C GLN A 79 -2.43 2.51 5.17
N VAL A 80 -1.84 1.71 4.29
CA VAL A 80 -1.41 2.15 2.97
C VAL A 80 -2.13 1.34 1.91
N VAL A 81 -2.74 2.04 0.96
CA VAL A 81 -3.40 1.44 -0.20
C VAL A 81 -2.44 1.48 -1.38
N LEU A 82 -2.14 0.31 -1.94
CA LEU A 82 -1.46 0.17 -3.22
C LEU A 82 -2.51 -0.07 -4.31
N MET A 83 -2.52 0.73 -5.36
CA MET A 83 -3.49 0.60 -6.44
C MET A 83 -2.85 0.75 -7.82
N GLY A 84 -3.28 -0.11 -8.73
CA GLY A 84 -2.82 -0.12 -10.11
C GLY A 84 -1.37 -0.60 -10.25
N GLY A 85 -0.65 0.02 -11.18
CA GLY A 85 0.70 -0.35 -11.58
C GLY A 85 0.73 -1.25 -12.81
N ASN A 86 1.94 -1.61 -13.22
CA ASN A 86 2.22 -2.37 -14.42
C ASN A 86 3.26 -3.46 -14.17
N ASP A 87 3.05 -4.62 -14.77
CA ASP A 87 3.99 -5.76 -14.77
C ASP A 87 4.07 -6.44 -16.16
N ASN A 88 4.11 -5.61 -17.20
CA ASN A 88 3.76 -5.91 -18.61
C ASN A 88 2.25 -5.96 -18.90
N GLN A 89 1.41 -5.81 -17.87
CA GLN A 89 -0.02 -5.55 -18.00
C GLN A 89 -0.44 -4.51 -16.98
N ASN A 90 -1.42 -3.66 -17.34
CA ASN A 90 -2.00 -2.73 -16.38
C ASN A 90 -2.80 -3.50 -15.34
N ARG A 91 -2.56 -3.20 -14.07
CA ARG A 91 -3.20 -3.86 -12.94
C ARG A 91 -4.43 -3.06 -12.51
N GLY A 92 -5.52 -3.78 -12.23
CA GLY A 92 -6.80 -3.21 -11.78
C GLY A 92 -7.20 -3.65 -10.36
N ASP A 93 -6.27 -4.24 -9.62
CA ASP A 93 -6.42 -4.69 -8.24
C ASP A 93 -5.96 -3.61 -7.25
N VAL A 94 -6.44 -3.75 -6.01
CA VAL A 94 -6.15 -2.86 -4.90
C VAL A 94 -5.72 -3.70 -3.70
N TRP A 95 -4.62 -3.30 -3.07
CA TRP A 95 -4.05 -4.00 -1.92
C TRP A 95 -3.93 -3.05 -0.75
N ARG A 96 -4.10 -3.59 0.46
CA ARG A 96 -4.01 -2.86 1.71
C ARG A 96 -2.84 -3.41 2.51
N TRP A 97 -1.94 -2.53 2.90
CA TRP A 97 -0.97 -2.78 3.95
C TRP A 97 -1.52 -2.18 5.23
N LEU A 98 -1.91 -3.03 6.17
CA LEU A 98 -2.41 -2.60 7.47
C LEU A 98 -1.22 -2.39 8.38
N ARG A 99 -1.13 -1.20 8.96
CA ARG A 99 -0.30 -1.04 10.13
C ARG A 99 -1.07 -1.67 11.28
N SER A 100 -0.58 -2.80 11.80
CA SER A 100 -1.22 -3.42 12.97
C SER A 100 -1.47 -2.33 14.01
N PRO A 101 -2.71 -2.14 14.47
CA PRO A 101 -2.97 -1.18 15.53
C PRO A 101 -2.17 -1.66 16.73
N ALA A 102 -1.22 -0.86 17.19
CA ALA A 102 -0.65 -1.08 18.51
C ALA A 102 -1.74 -0.75 19.54
N ILE A 103 -2.68 -1.66 19.80
CA ILE A 103 -3.61 -1.61 20.92
C ILE A 103 -3.89 -3.04 21.39
N ILE A 104 -3.16 -3.47 22.43
CA ILE A 104 -3.37 -4.69 23.23
C ILE A 104 -3.15 -6.01 22.48
N GLU A 105 -2.37 -6.89 23.10
CA GLU A 105 -2.11 -8.26 22.67
C GLU A 105 -3.44 -9.04 22.61
N LEU A 106 -3.99 -9.24 21.41
CA LEU A 106 -4.97 -10.28 21.15
C LEU A 106 -4.26 -11.43 20.43
N GLN A 107 -4.37 -12.61 21.03
CA GLN A 107 -3.69 -13.85 20.64
C GLN A 107 -3.85 -14.15 19.14
N LEU A 108 -2.73 -14.54 18.53
CA LEU A 108 -2.48 -14.66 17.10
C LEU A 108 -2.95 -16.01 16.53
N ASP A 109 -4.18 -16.03 16.00
CA ASP A 109 -4.67 -17.16 15.21
C ASP A 109 -5.15 -16.72 13.80
N GLU A 110 -5.36 -15.42 13.53
CA GLU A 110 -6.12 -14.99 12.33
C GLU A 110 -5.65 -13.66 11.69
N SER A 111 -4.37 -13.48 11.34
CA SER A 111 -3.98 -12.37 10.45
C SER A 111 -4.08 -12.76 8.97
N GLU A 112 -5.31 -12.79 8.43
CA GLU A 112 -5.53 -12.98 6.99
C GLU A 112 -5.43 -11.67 6.21
N GLU A 113 -4.50 -11.60 5.26
CA GLU A 113 -4.42 -10.57 4.23
C GLU A 113 -5.64 -10.68 3.31
N THR A 114 -6.63 -9.80 3.47
CA THR A 114 -7.82 -9.79 2.61
C THR A 114 -7.66 -8.80 1.45
N GLY A 115 -7.61 -9.32 0.22
CA GLY A 115 -7.63 -8.54 -1.01
C GLY A 115 -8.43 -9.28 -2.08
N SER A 116 -9.29 -8.56 -2.82
CA SER A 116 -10.05 -9.12 -3.94
C SER A 116 -9.45 -8.67 -5.27
N GLN A 117 -9.26 -9.60 -6.20
CA GLN A 117 -9.09 -9.24 -7.60
C GLN A 117 -10.46 -8.86 -8.15
N ALA A 118 -10.65 -7.59 -8.53
CA ALA A 118 -11.87 -7.18 -9.18
C ALA A 118 -11.93 -7.78 -10.60
N ARG A 119 -12.67 -8.88 -10.77
CA ARG A 119 -13.25 -9.23 -12.07
C ARG A 119 -14.47 -8.34 -12.24
N GLU A 120 -14.28 -7.24 -12.96
CA GLU A 120 -15.25 -6.18 -13.27
C GLU A 120 -15.51 -5.15 -12.14
N CYS A 121 -15.23 -3.88 -12.47
CA CYS A 121 -15.55 -2.73 -11.64
C CYS A 121 -16.67 -1.95 -12.33
N VAL A 122 -17.90 -2.05 -11.80
CA VAL A 122 -19.02 -1.20 -12.24
C VAL A 122 -19.12 -0.03 -11.29
N SER A 123 -18.81 1.17 -11.76
CA SER A 123 -19.06 2.39 -11.00
C SER A 123 -20.54 2.77 -11.08
N HIS A 124 -21.30 2.62 -9.99
CA HIS A 124 -22.60 3.28 -9.89
C HIS A 124 -22.39 4.77 -9.56
N TYR A 125 -22.13 5.58 -10.58
CA TYR A 125 -22.34 7.03 -10.48
C TYR A 125 -23.76 7.37 -10.90
N GLY A 126 -24.57 7.84 -9.95
CA GLY A 126 -25.94 8.24 -10.23
C GLY A 126 -26.68 8.83 -9.06
N ARG A 127 -26.11 9.82 -8.34
CA ARG A 127 -26.96 10.76 -7.60
C ARG A 127 -27.39 11.85 -8.57
N ARG A 128 -28.68 11.91 -8.92
CA ARG A 128 -29.30 13.13 -9.46
C ARG A 128 -30.26 13.70 -8.43
N LEU A 129 -30.12 15.01 -8.29
CA LEU A 129 -30.74 15.91 -7.32
C LEU A 129 -32.27 15.89 -7.39
N SER A 130 -32.87 16.21 -6.24
CA SER A 130 -34.26 16.60 -6.07
C SER A 130 -34.68 17.62 -7.14
N GLY A 131 -35.73 17.29 -7.88
CA GLY A 131 -36.47 18.21 -8.74
C GLY A 131 -37.94 17.87 -8.62
N THR A 132 -38.66 18.66 -7.83
CA THR A 132 -40.12 18.73 -7.87
C THR A 132 -40.57 19.13 -9.28
N GLN A 133 -41.47 18.36 -9.87
CA GLN A 133 -42.42 18.91 -10.84
C GLN A 133 -43.84 18.53 -10.42
N SER A 134 -44.61 19.58 -10.20
CA SER A 134 -46.04 19.59 -10.04
C SER A 134 -46.71 19.81 -11.41
N THR A 135 -48.01 19.51 -11.50
CA THR A 135 -48.99 19.77 -12.59
C THR A 135 -48.83 18.90 -13.85
N VAL A 136 -49.86 18.28 -14.44
CA VAL A 136 -51.35 18.32 -14.30
C VAL A 136 -51.87 16.88 -14.32
#